data_AF-A0A357IBY1-F1
#
_entry.id   AF-A0A357IBY1-F1
#
_cell.length_a   1.000
_cell.length_b   1.000
_cell.length_c   1.000
_cell.angle_alpha   90.00
_cell.angle_beta   90.00
_cell.angle_gamma   90.00
#
_symmetry.space_group_name_H-M   'P 1'
#
loop_
_entity.id
_entity.type
_entity.pdbx_description
1 polymer ?
#
loop_
_entity_poly.entity_id
_entity_poly.type
_entity_poly.pdbx_seq_one_letter_code
_entity_poly.pdbx_strand_id
1 'polypeptide(L)'
;FMERYAPNAKDLASRDVVSRSMTMEINEGRGVGDNADHIHLNLMHLGSEVINKRLPGIAESAAVFAGVDVAKDPIPVIPTVHYNMGG
;
A
#
# COMPACT_ATOMS: atom_id res chain seq x y z
N PHE A 1 -1.48 -10.42 1.86
CA PHE A 1 -0.66 -11.24 2.78
C PHE A 1 -0.94 -10.95 4.25
N MET A 2 -1.51 -9.78 4.61
CA MET A 2 -1.72 -9.38 6.01
C MET A 2 -2.58 -10.34 6.84
N GLU A 3 -3.46 -11.13 6.23
CA GLU A 3 -4.22 -12.17 6.93
C GLU A 3 -3.33 -13.20 7.65
N ARG A 4 -2.09 -13.42 7.17
CA ARG A 4 -1.12 -14.31 7.83
C ARG A 4 -0.44 -13.65 9.05
N TYR A 5 -0.19 -12.35 8.98
CA TYR A 5 0.57 -11.60 9.99
C TYR A 5 -0.32 -11.00 11.08
N ALA A 6 -1.54 -10.61 10.73
CA ALA A 6 -2.54 -10.06 11.63
C ALA A 6 -3.91 -10.70 11.33
N PRO A 7 -4.18 -11.94 11.77
CA PRO A 7 -5.40 -12.66 11.39
C PRO A 7 -6.71 -11.92 11.72
N ASN A 8 -6.71 -11.16 12.82
CA ASN A 8 -7.88 -10.40 13.26
C ASN A 8 -7.98 -9.03 12.58
N ALA A 9 -6.91 -8.23 12.62
CA ALA A 9 -6.93 -6.83 12.18
C ALA A 9 -6.62 -6.66 10.67
N LYS A 10 -5.92 -7.64 10.06
CA LYS A 10 -5.52 -7.63 8.66
C LYS A 10 -4.78 -6.32 8.30
N ASP A 11 -5.18 -5.66 7.22
CA ASP A 11 -4.61 -4.38 6.78
C ASP A 11 -4.90 -3.21 7.74
N LEU A 12 -5.78 -3.39 8.74
CA LEU A 12 -6.08 -2.42 9.79
C LEU A 12 -5.24 -2.62 11.06
N ALA A 13 -4.21 -3.48 11.02
CA ALA A 13 -3.23 -3.59 12.10
C ALA A 13 -2.47 -2.28 12.33
N SER A 14 -1.70 -2.19 13.42
CA SER A 14 -0.89 -1.01 13.70
C SER A 14 0.12 -0.74 12.57
N ARG A 15 0.47 0.53 12.37
CA ARG A 15 1.41 0.95 11.31
C ARG A 15 2.76 0.24 11.40
N ASP A 16 3.24 -0.03 12.62
CA ASP A 16 4.47 -0.81 12.85
C ASP A 16 4.34 -2.24 12.32
N VAL A 17 3.25 -2.94 12.68
CA VAL A 17 3.01 -4.32 12.25
C VAL A 17 2.86 -4.41 10.73
N VAL A 18 2.10 -3.51 10.12
CA VAL A 18 1.93 -3.47 8.66
C VAL A 18 3.28 -3.23 7.97
N SER A 19 4.04 -2.23 8.43
CA SER A 19 5.34 -1.88 7.82
C SER A 19 6.34 -3.04 7.92
N ARG A 20 6.45 -3.69 9.09
CA ARG A 20 7.32 -4.85 9.27
C ARG A 20 6.89 -6.04 8.42
N SER A 21 5.59 -6.29 8.32
CA SER A 21 5.04 -7.38 7.50
C SER A 21 5.34 -7.15 6.01
N MET A 22 5.20 -5.92 5.52
CA MET A 22 5.57 -5.55 4.15
C MET A 22 7.06 -5.81 3.88
N THR A 23 7.95 -5.34 4.77
CA THR A 23 9.39 -5.55 4.64
C THR A 23 9.76 -7.04 4.66
N MET A 24 9.10 -7.86 5.48
CA MET A 24 9.31 -9.30 5.48
C MET A 24 8.90 -9.96 4.17
N GLU A 25 7.76 -9.59 3.58
CA GLU A 25 7.38 -10.11 2.25
C GLU A 25 8.43 -9.81 1.18
N ILE A 26 8.93 -8.57 1.15
CA ILE A 26 9.96 -8.14 0.21
C ILE A 26 11.26 -8.94 0.44
N ASN A 27 11.73 -9.04 1.68
CA ASN A 27 12.95 -9.77 2.02
C ASN A 27 12.87 -11.28 1.75
N GLU A 28 11.67 -11.86 1.83
CA GLU A 28 11.42 -13.26 1.49
C GLU A 28 11.20 -13.48 -0.03
N GLY A 29 11.52 -12.49 -0.86
CA GLY A 29 11.46 -12.58 -2.31
C GLY A 29 10.05 -12.52 -2.90
N ARG A 30 9.08 -12.02 -2.13
CA ARG A 30 7.67 -11.86 -2.56
C ARG A 30 7.28 -10.41 -2.87
N GLY A 31 8.27 -9.52 -3.01
CA GLY A 31 8.04 -8.20 -3.57
C GLY A 31 7.64 -8.27 -5.05
N VAL A 32 7.12 -7.16 -5.56
CA VAL A 32 6.62 -7.05 -6.95
C VAL A 32 7.48 -6.07 -7.77
N GLY A 33 7.23 -6.03 -9.08
CA GLY A 33 8.03 -5.28 -10.06
C GLY A 33 9.33 -5.99 -10.45
N ASP A 34 10.07 -5.40 -11.39
CA ASP A 34 11.28 -6.02 -11.97
C ASP A 34 12.37 -6.30 -10.94
N ASN A 35 12.42 -5.49 -9.88
CA ASN A 35 13.40 -5.61 -8.79
C ASN A 35 12.86 -6.34 -7.55
N ALA A 36 11.59 -6.76 -7.54
CA ALA A 36 10.92 -7.36 -6.38
C ALA A 36 11.08 -6.55 -5.07
N ASP A 37 11.05 -5.22 -5.14
CA ASP A 37 11.47 -4.31 -4.06
C ASP A 37 10.31 -3.56 -3.37
N HIS A 38 9.07 -3.76 -3.79
CA HIS A 38 7.89 -3.10 -3.23
C HIS A 38 6.65 -4.02 -3.20
N ILE A 39 5.50 -3.48 -2.80
CA ILE A 39 4.22 -4.20 -2.66
C ILE A 39 3.10 -3.42 -3.38
N HIS A 40 2.02 -4.11 -3.74
CA HIS A 40 0.82 -3.48 -4.29
C HIS A 40 -0.20 -3.09 -3.21
N LEU A 41 -0.72 -1.86 -3.31
CA LEU A 41 -1.92 -1.37 -2.61
C LEU A 41 -3.12 -1.39 -3.56
N ASN A 42 -4.12 -2.22 -3.26
CA ASN A 42 -5.30 -2.40 -4.12
C ASN A 42 -6.52 -1.66 -3.55
N LEU A 43 -7.06 -0.72 -4.34
CA LEU A 43 -8.27 0.05 -4.01
C LEU A 43 -9.47 -0.26 -4.92
N MET A 44 -9.30 -1.10 -5.95
CA MET A 44 -10.29 -1.34 -7.00
C MET A 44 -11.65 -1.81 -6.48
N HIS A 45 -11.64 -2.59 -5.39
CA HIS A 45 -12.83 -3.12 -4.73
C HIS A 45 -13.74 -2.03 -4.13
N LEU A 46 -13.25 -0.80 -3.94
CA LEU A 46 -14.05 0.32 -3.45
C LEU A 46 -14.95 0.91 -4.54
N GLY A 47 -14.60 0.72 -5.82
CA GLY A 47 -15.29 1.30 -6.97
C GLY A 47 -14.96 2.78 -7.21
N SER A 48 -15.01 3.20 -8.48
CA SER A 48 -14.60 4.54 -8.91
C SER A 48 -15.36 5.68 -8.24
N GLU A 49 -16.65 5.49 -7.94
CA GLU A 49 -17.46 6.52 -7.27
C GLU A 49 -16.93 6.83 -5.86
N VAL A 50 -16.64 5.79 -5.07
CA VAL A 50 -16.11 5.94 -3.71
C VAL A 50 -14.71 6.54 -3.75
N ILE A 51 -13.87 6.09 -4.67
CA ILE A 51 -12.51 6.60 -4.86
C ILE A 51 -12.55 8.10 -5.17
N ASN A 52 -13.33 8.53 -6.17
CA ASN A 52 -13.39 9.93 -6.58
C ASN A 52 -14.01 10.84 -5.51
N LYS A 53 -14.93 10.31 -4.71
CA LYS A 53 -15.60 11.07 -3.65
C LYS A 53 -14.79 11.17 -2.36
N ARG A 54 -14.11 10.08 -1.96
CA ARG A 54 -13.46 9.98 -0.63
C ARG A 54 -11.94 10.03 -0.68
N LEU A 55 -11.33 9.62 -1.79
CA LEU A 55 -9.89 9.50 -1.96
C LEU A 55 -9.34 10.30 -3.16
N PRO A 56 -9.86 11.51 -3.49
CA PRO A 56 -9.49 12.21 -4.72
C PRO A 56 -7.99 12.54 -4.79
N GLY A 57 -7.39 12.95 -3.67
CA GLY A 57 -5.96 13.28 -3.65
C GLY A 57 -5.05 12.06 -3.83
N ILE A 58 -5.47 10.87 -3.39
CA ILE A 58 -4.73 9.63 -3.62
C ILE A 58 -4.81 9.24 -5.11
N ALA A 59 -6.01 9.32 -5.70
CA ALA A 59 -6.21 9.02 -7.11
C ALA A 59 -5.39 9.94 -8.01
N GLU A 60 -5.39 11.25 -7.72
CA GLU A 60 -4.58 12.24 -8.44
C GLU A 60 -3.09 11.96 -8.29
N SER A 61 -2.60 11.75 -7.06
CA SER A 61 -1.18 11.49 -6.82
C SER A 61 -0.70 10.21 -7.52
N ALA A 62 -1.48 9.14 -7.48
CA ALA A 62 -1.16 7.89 -8.16
C ALA A 62 -1.13 8.06 -9.69
N ALA A 63 -2.09 8.80 -10.25
CA ALA A 63 -2.12 9.09 -11.68
C ALA A 63 -0.92 9.95 -12.12
N VAL A 64 -0.59 10.99 -11.37
CA VAL A 64 0.49 11.94 -11.71
C VAL A 64 1.87 11.32 -11.54
N PHE A 65 2.12 10.64 -10.41
CA PHE A 65 3.47 10.21 -10.05
C PHE A 65 3.77 8.75 -10.41
N ALA A 66 2.75 7.90 -10.54
CA ALA A 66 2.92 6.49 -10.86
C ALA A 66 2.24 6.08 -12.18
N GLY A 67 1.48 6.97 -12.84
CA GLY A 67 0.72 6.64 -14.04
C GLY A 67 -0.39 5.61 -13.79
N VAL A 68 -0.85 5.48 -12.55
CA VAL A 68 -1.80 4.44 -12.12
C VAL A 68 -3.22 4.99 -12.03
N ASP A 69 -4.16 4.37 -12.76
CA ASP A 69 -5.59 4.52 -12.51
C ASP A 69 -5.98 3.59 -11.35
N VAL A 70 -6.13 4.16 -10.15
CA VAL A 70 -6.37 3.40 -8.91
C VAL A 70 -7.68 2.62 -8.89
N ALA A 71 -8.60 2.90 -9.83
CA ALA A 71 -9.82 2.13 -10.01
C ALA A 71 -9.63 0.87 -10.86
N LYS A 72 -8.49 0.73 -11.55
CA LYS A 72 -8.18 -0.37 -12.48
C LYS A 72 -6.90 -1.12 -12.16
N ASP A 73 -5.92 -0.45 -11.56
CA ASP A 73 -4.59 -0.97 -11.30
C ASP A 73 -4.16 -0.66 -9.85
N PRO A 74 -3.34 -1.54 -9.23
CA PRO A 74 -2.83 -1.30 -7.88
C PRO A 74 -1.72 -0.26 -7.85
N ILE A 75 -1.57 0.42 -6.71
CA ILE A 75 -0.50 1.41 -6.48
C ILE A 75 0.75 0.69 -5.95
N PRO A 76 1.95 0.92 -6.52
CA PRO A 76 3.20 0.43 -5.93
C PRO A 76 3.53 1.22 -4.66
N VAL A 77 3.74 0.52 -3.53
CA VAL A 77 4.01 1.12 -2.21
C VAL A 77 5.13 0.39 -1.46
N ILE A 78 5.85 1.14 -0.63
CA ILE A 78 6.90 0.63 0.26
C ILE A 78 6.89 1.42 1.58
N PRO A 79 7.20 0.80 2.74
CA PRO A 79 7.34 1.54 3.99
C PRO A 79 8.38 2.65 3.86
N THR A 80 7.99 3.88 4.19
CA THR A 80 8.84 5.08 4.09
C THR A 80 8.83 5.82 5.41
N VAL A 81 9.97 6.42 5.79
CA VAL A 81 10.07 7.27 6.99
C VAL A 81 9.02 8.38 6.93
N HIS A 82 8.24 8.54 8.00
CA HIS A 82 7.14 9.50 8.04
C HIS A 82 7.32 10.58 9.11
N TYR A 83 7.90 10.24 10.26
CA TYR A 83 7.96 11.15 11.41
C TYR A 83 9.19 10.87 12.28
N ASN A 84 9.76 11.91 12.87
CA ASN A 84 10.82 11.83 13.87
C ASN A 84 10.24 12.22 15.23
N MET A 85 10.19 11.28 16.18
CA MET A 85 9.62 11.53 17.51
C MET A 85 10.56 12.29 18.44
N GLY A 86 11.87 12.11 18.28
CA GLY A 86 12.87 12.75 19.14
C GLY A 86 13.07 14.23 18.79
N GLY A 87 13.34 15.04 19.83
CA GLY A 87 13.62 16.47 19.76
C GLY A 87 13.80 17.05 21.16
#